data_AF-A0A1G0CKF6-F1
#
_entry.id   AF-A0A1G0CKF6-F1
#
_cell.length_a   1.000
_cell.length_b   1.000
_cell.length_c   1.000
_cell.angle_alpha   90.00
_cell.angle_beta   90.00
_cell.angle_gamma   90.00
#
_symmetry.space_group_name_H-M   'P 1'
#
loop_
_entity.id
_entity.type
_entity.pdbx_description
1 polymer ?
#
loop_
_entity_poly.entity_id
_entity_poly.type
_entity_poly.pdbx_seq_one_letter_code
_entity_poly.pdbx_strand_id
1 'polypeptide(L)'
;METNQEVLDAINAWTDIIADPNQLLVNLNQGYSFVITRDQYNTWSGITGVSCIHAYPAIFSGIMKFVVVDDVTDANEDIDFDNVFTNTYTYGKTDTTLGNIYGPPNNISIQDALERVFRWLMNKNGWVHHAMTVRNGMFQAFTIPFEDLVDLFASTEGDELYVLIGMKTDGAADLILWSDTMSFLDPKSVADVSCAIPPFGSEGEGAFQLLVQSGQ
;
A
#
# COMPACT_ATOMS: atom_id res chain seq x y z
N MET A 1 -13.51 15.65 2.51
CA MET A 1 -12.66 15.65 1.32
C MET A 1 -11.46 16.46 1.72
N GLU A 2 -10.33 15.78 1.86
CA GLU A 2 -9.02 16.35 2.13
C GLU A 2 -8.65 17.29 0.99
N THR A 3 -8.06 18.44 1.31
CA THR A 3 -7.52 19.37 0.30
C THR A 3 -6.20 18.85 -0.26
N ASN A 4 -5.83 19.31 -1.45
CA ASN A 4 -4.55 18.96 -2.08
C ASN A 4 -3.36 19.23 -1.14
N GLN A 5 -3.38 20.37 -0.43
CA GLN A 5 -2.34 20.70 0.54
C GLN A 5 -2.33 19.75 1.74
N GLU A 6 -3.50 19.36 2.26
CA GLU A 6 -3.59 18.39 3.37
C GLU A 6 -3.01 17.03 2.98
N VAL A 7 -3.15 16.62 1.71
CA VAL A 7 -2.54 15.38 1.20
C VAL A 7 -1.01 15.48 1.22
N LEU A 8 -0.46 16.57 0.68
CA LEU A 8 1.00 16.79 0.65
C LEU A 8 1.59 16.88 2.07
N ASP A 9 0.95 17.65 2.94
CA ASP A 9 1.37 17.80 4.34
C ASP A 9 1.36 16.45 5.08
N ALA A 10 0.37 15.59 4.80
CA ALA A 10 0.25 14.27 5.43
C ALA A 10 1.33 13.28 4.94
N ILE A 11 1.72 13.33 3.66
CA ILE A 11 2.84 12.55 3.12
C ILE A 11 4.16 13.03 3.75
N ASN A 12 4.35 14.35 3.87
CA ASN A 12 5.54 14.90 4.51
C ASN A 12 5.61 14.52 6.00
N ALA A 13 4.48 14.52 6.71
CA ALA A 13 4.41 14.08 8.10
C ALA A 13 4.85 12.61 8.29
N TRP A 14 4.62 11.73 7.31
CA TRP A 14 5.21 10.39 7.33
C TRP A 14 6.73 10.44 7.20
N THR A 15 7.23 11.21 6.23
CA THR A 15 8.68 11.37 5.99
C THR A 15 9.42 11.90 7.23
N ASP A 16 8.83 12.85 7.94
CA ASP A 16 9.40 13.44 9.17
C ASP A 16 9.59 12.40 10.29
N ILE A 17 8.72 11.40 10.37
CA ILE A 17 8.78 10.40 11.43
C ILE A 17 9.61 9.17 11.09
N ILE A 18 10.12 9.02 9.85
CA ILE A 18 10.92 7.85 9.42
C ILE A 18 12.16 7.66 10.31
N ALA A 19 12.67 8.73 10.92
CA ALA A 19 13.81 8.70 11.84
C ALA A 19 13.43 8.46 13.31
N ASP A 20 12.15 8.26 13.65
CA ASP A 20 11.66 8.00 15.00
C ASP A 20 10.93 6.63 15.07
N PRO A 21 11.54 5.59 15.69
CA PRO A 21 10.95 4.26 15.71
C PRO A 21 9.68 4.21 16.54
N ASN A 22 9.55 5.06 17.56
CA ASN A 22 8.37 5.08 18.40
C ASN A 22 7.19 5.66 17.63
N GLN A 23 7.40 6.74 16.89
CA GLN A 23 6.37 7.33 16.03
C GLN A 23 6.00 6.38 14.89
N LEU A 24 6.98 5.73 14.25
CA LEU A 24 6.72 4.72 13.23
C LEU A 24 5.86 3.58 13.78
N LEU A 25 6.21 3.04 14.94
CA LEU A 25 5.44 1.95 15.55
C LEU A 25 4.05 2.41 15.99
N VAL A 26 3.88 3.62 16.50
CA VAL A 26 2.55 4.17 16.83
C VAL A 26 1.64 4.16 15.60
N ASN A 27 2.14 4.57 14.43
CA ASN A 27 1.37 4.63 13.20
C ASN A 27 1.17 3.24 12.57
N LEU A 28 2.22 2.43 12.46
CA LEU A 28 2.16 1.06 11.93
C LEU A 28 1.37 0.08 12.81
N ASN A 29 1.06 0.46 14.06
CA ASN A 29 0.16 -0.27 14.94
C ASN A 29 -1.32 0.14 14.81
N GLN A 30 -1.68 1.04 13.90
CA GLN A 30 -3.11 1.38 13.68
C GLN A 30 -3.85 0.33 12.84
N GLY A 31 -3.13 -0.58 12.17
CA GLY A 31 -3.71 -1.58 11.30
C GLY A 31 -2.68 -2.53 10.69
N TYR A 32 -3.13 -3.24 9.66
CA TYR A 32 -2.31 -4.05 8.75
C TYR A 32 -2.80 -4.02 7.29
N SER A 33 -3.88 -3.30 6.98
CA SER A 33 -4.41 -3.21 5.63
C SER A 33 -5.10 -1.87 5.32
N PHE A 34 -5.27 -1.58 4.05
CA PHE A 34 -6.21 -0.59 3.53
C PHE A 34 -7.02 -1.19 2.38
N VAL A 35 -8.00 -0.47 1.86
CA VAL A 35 -8.89 -0.96 0.80
C VAL A 35 -8.75 -0.12 -0.46
N ILE A 36 -8.64 -0.76 -1.62
CA ILE A 36 -8.86 -0.15 -2.92
C ILE A 36 -10.27 -0.54 -3.37
N THR A 37 -11.09 0.45 -3.72
CA THR A 37 -12.47 0.21 -4.16
C THR A 37 -12.56 0.06 -5.67
N ARG A 38 -13.64 -0.57 -6.14
CA ARG A 38 -13.95 -0.69 -7.57
C ARG A 38 -14.13 0.68 -8.23
N ASP A 39 -14.67 1.66 -7.52
CA ASP A 39 -14.81 3.03 -8.04
C ASP A 39 -13.44 3.68 -8.29
N GLN A 40 -12.50 3.54 -7.36
CA GLN A 40 -11.11 4.01 -7.55
C GLN A 40 -10.45 3.34 -8.75
N TYR A 41 -10.59 2.01 -8.85
CA TYR A 41 -10.11 1.24 -9.99
C TYR A 41 -10.72 1.70 -11.32
N ASN A 42 -12.04 1.98 -11.35
CA ASN A 42 -12.72 2.43 -12.55
C ASN A 42 -12.25 3.83 -12.99
N THR A 43 -11.95 4.72 -12.04
CA THR A 43 -11.34 6.03 -12.34
C THR A 43 -10.01 5.83 -13.09
N TRP A 44 -9.09 5.04 -12.53
CA TRP A 44 -7.78 4.81 -13.15
C TRP A 44 -7.86 3.99 -14.45
N SER A 45 -8.81 3.05 -14.55
CA SER A 45 -9.02 2.26 -15.77
C SER A 45 -9.47 3.09 -16.98
N GLY A 46 -10.02 4.28 -16.73
CA GLY A 46 -10.35 5.26 -17.77
C GLY A 46 -9.13 6.01 -18.33
N ILE A 47 -7.98 5.94 -17.66
CA ILE A 47 -6.76 6.67 -18.02
C ILE A 47 -5.90 5.79 -18.93
N THR A 48 -5.49 6.34 -20.07
CA THR A 48 -4.66 5.60 -21.02
C THR A 48 -3.21 5.57 -20.56
N GLY A 49 -2.62 4.37 -20.47
CA GLY A 49 -1.19 4.20 -20.22
C GLY A 49 -0.81 3.90 -18.77
N VAL A 50 -1.79 3.78 -17.86
CA VAL A 50 -1.54 3.38 -16.47
C VAL A 50 -0.85 2.02 -16.42
N SER A 51 0.31 1.97 -15.78
CA SER A 51 1.09 0.75 -15.57
C SER A 51 1.11 0.31 -14.12
N CYS A 52 0.99 1.25 -13.19
CA CYS A 52 0.96 0.95 -11.76
C CYS A 52 0.26 2.05 -10.95
N ILE A 53 -0.07 1.72 -9.70
CA ILE A 53 -0.57 2.64 -8.70
C ILE A 53 0.54 2.88 -7.68
N HIS A 54 0.83 4.13 -7.38
CA HIS A 54 1.71 4.52 -6.29
C HIS A 54 0.89 4.64 -5.00
N ALA A 55 1.40 4.06 -3.92
CA ALA A 55 0.79 4.11 -2.60
C ALA A 55 1.75 4.72 -1.58
N TYR A 56 1.39 5.90 -1.08
CA TYR A 56 2.19 6.69 -0.14
C TYR A 56 1.62 6.57 1.27
N PRO A 57 2.35 6.03 2.26
CA PRO A 57 1.98 6.21 3.66
C PRO A 57 1.90 7.70 4.01
N ALA A 58 0.85 8.08 4.72
CA ALA A 58 0.57 9.46 5.09
C ALA A 58 -0.12 9.53 6.47
N ILE A 59 0.08 10.64 7.19
CA ILE A 59 -0.47 10.85 8.53
C ILE A 59 -1.42 12.05 8.52
N PHE A 60 -2.72 11.75 8.53
CA PHE A 60 -3.77 12.77 8.59
C PHE A 60 -4.22 12.95 10.03
N SER A 61 -3.80 14.04 10.68
CA SER A 61 -4.20 14.34 12.07
C SER A 61 -4.00 13.16 13.04
N GLY A 62 -2.86 12.46 12.90
CA GLY A 62 -2.50 11.29 13.71
C GLY A 62 -3.10 9.96 13.24
N ILE A 63 -3.90 9.96 12.17
CA ILE A 63 -4.46 8.74 11.56
C ILE A 63 -3.60 8.35 10.37
N MET A 64 -3.07 7.12 10.40
CA MET A 64 -2.33 6.57 9.27
C MET A 64 -3.30 6.24 8.13
N LYS A 65 -2.97 6.72 6.93
CA LYS A 65 -3.65 6.42 5.68
C LYS A 65 -2.62 6.08 4.61
N PHE A 66 -3.11 5.56 3.49
CA PHE A 66 -2.37 5.47 2.24
C PHE A 66 -3.01 6.42 1.23
N VAL A 67 -2.22 7.33 0.67
CA VAL A 67 -2.59 8.12 -0.50
C VAL A 67 -2.25 7.28 -1.72
N VAL A 68 -3.20 7.07 -2.63
CA VAL A 68 -3.04 6.24 -3.82
C VAL A 68 -3.36 7.03 -5.08
N VAL A 69 -2.54 6.84 -6.12
CA VAL A 69 -2.64 7.54 -7.41
C VAL A 69 -2.02 6.69 -8.51
N ASP A 70 -2.51 6.80 -9.75
CA ASP A 70 -1.90 6.14 -10.89
C ASP A 70 -0.59 6.81 -11.34
N ASP A 71 0.31 6.03 -11.92
CA ASP A 71 1.63 6.50 -12.36
C ASP A 71 1.59 7.55 -13.47
N VAL A 72 0.53 7.61 -14.27
CA VAL A 72 0.38 8.62 -15.33
C VAL A 72 0.04 9.97 -14.73
N THR A 73 -0.91 10.02 -13.78
CA THR A 73 -1.25 11.25 -13.05
C THR A 73 -0.08 11.73 -12.20
N ASP A 74 0.57 10.82 -11.47
CA ASP A 74 1.67 11.11 -10.54
C ASP A 74 3.02 11.40 -11.20
N ALA A 75 3.11 11.30 -12.53
CA ALA A 75 4.26 11.78 -13.29
C ALA A 75 4.16 13.27 -13.67
N ASN A 76 3.01 13.92 -13.47
CA ASN A 76 2.79 15.33 -13.83
C ASN A 76 3.11 16.28 -12.67
N GLU A 77 3.71 17.43 -12.97
CA GLU A 77 3.92 18.49 -11.98
C GLU A 77 2.60 19.13 -11.52
N ASP A 78 1.60 19.23 -12.41
CA ASP A 78 0.25 19.68 -12.08
C ASP A 78 -0.64 18.46 -11.88
N ILE A 79 -0.62 17.91 -10.66
CA ILE A 79 -1.31 16.67 -10.31
C ILE A 79 -2.82 16.91 -10.31
N ASP A 80 -3.55 16.08 -11.05
CA ASP A 80 -5.01 16.04 -11.00
C ASP A 80 -5.47 15.25 -9.77
N PHE A 81 -5.81 15.97 -8.70
CA PHE A 81 -6.23 15.38 -7.43
C PHE A 81 -7.58 14.66 -7.50
N ASP A 82 -8.35 14.79 -8.59
CA ASP A 82 -9.56 13.98 -8.77
C ASP A 82 -9.23 12.48 -9.00
N ASN A 83 -7.99 12.16 -9.37
CA ASN A 83 -7.47 10.79 -9.51
C ASN A 83 -6.68 10.30 -8.27
N VAL A 84 -6.59 11.15 -7.24
CA VAL A 84 -5.88 10.85 -5.98
C VAL A 84 -6.88 10.47 -4.90
N PHE A 85 -6.64 9.33 -4.25
CA PHE A 85 -7.52 8.86 -3.18
C PHE A 85 -6.78 8.62 -1.88
N THR A 86 -7.49 8.74 -0.75
CA THR A 86 -6.93 8.44 0.57
C THR A 86 -7.67 7.27 1.20
N ASN A 87 -6.94 6.20 1.53
CA ASN A 87 -7.49 4.98 2.10
C ASN A 87 -6.99 4.78 3.52
N THR A 88 -7.90 4.62 4.48
CA THR A 88 -7.54 4.52 5.90
C THR A 88 -6.84 3.19 6.19
N TYR A 89 -5.74 3.24 6.95
CA TYR A 89 -5.04 2.05 7.40
C TYR A 89 -5.74 1.46 8.63
N THR A 90 -6.17 0.21 8.54
CA THR A 90 -7.03 -0.45 9.54
C THR A 90 -6.66 -1.91 9.72
N TYR A 91 -7.30 -2.59 10.66
CA TYR A 91 -7.18 -4.03 10.88
C TYR A 91 -8.10 -4.88 9.97
N GLY A 92 -8.62 -4.33 8.88
CA GLY A 92 -9.62 -5.00 8.03
C GLY A 92 -10.98 -5.19 8.71
N LYS A 93 -11.90 -5.98 8.10
CA LYS A 93 -13.17 -6.38 8.73
C LYS A 93 -12.88 -7.45 9.80
N THR A 94 -13.29 -7.19 11.03
CA THR A 94 -12.95 -7.92 12.27
C THR A 94 -13.48 -9.36 12.42
N ASP A 95 -13.97 -9.98 11.35
CA ASP A 95 -14.86 -11.15 11.47
C ASP A 95 -14.20 -12.47 11.08
N THR A 96 -12.99 -12.75 11.59
CA THR A 96 -12.15 -13.75 10.90
C THR A 96 -11.35 -14.70 11.77
N THR A 97 -11.84 -15.93 11.84
CA THR A 97 -11.03 -17.15 11.97
C THR A 97 -10.28 -17.40 10.67
N LEU A 98 -8.95 -17.53 10.74
CA LEU A 98 -8.12 -17.95 9.61
C LEU A 98 -8.41 -19.43 9.32
N GLY A 99 -9.29 -19.69 8.35
CA GLY A 99 -9.57 -21.03 7.83
C GLY A 99 -8.41 -21.57 6.99
N ASN A 100 -8.43 -22.86 6.65
CA ASN A 100 -7.54 -23.43 5.65
C ASN A 100 -7.95 -22.97 4.27
N ILE A 101 -6.99 -22.54 3.46
CA ILE A 101 -7.31 -21.76 2.27
C ILE A 101 -6.59 -22.29 1.02
N TYR A 102 -7.39 -22.59 0.00
CA TYR A 102 -6.96 -22.93 -1.35
C TYR A 102 -7.68 -22.03 -2.35
N GLY A 103 -6.94 -21.38 -3.23
CA GLY A 103 -7.45 -20.52 -4.29
C GLY A 103 -6.42 -20.48 -5.43
N PRO A 104 -6.85 -20.15 -6.65
CA PRO A 104 -5.94 -20.11 -7.79
C PRO A 104 -4.85 -19.04 -7.57
N PRO A 105 -3.59 -19.35 -7.90
CA PRO A 105 -2.50 -18.39 -7.76
C PRO A 105 -2.63 -17.33 -8.84
N ASN A 106 -2.71 -16.07 -8.44
CA ASN A 106 -2.21 -14.99 -9.29
C ASN A 106 -0.85 -14.60 -8.69
N ASN A 107 0.25 -15.04 -9.28
CA ASN A 107 1.63 -14.78 -8.86
C ASN A 107 2.12 -15.32 -7.48
N ILE A 108 1.29 -15.49 -6.43
CA ILE A 108 1.64 -16.17 -5.16
C ILE A 108 0.53 -17.08 -4.62
N SER A 109 0.90 -18.08 -3.81
CA SER A 109 -0.08 -18.91 -3.11
C SER A 109 -0.68 -18.17 -1.90
N ILE A 110 -1.90 -18.53 -1.50
CA ILE A 110 -2.51 -17.95 -0.29
C ILE A 110 -1.69 -18.29 0.96
N GLN A 111 -1.10 -19.49 1.02
CA GLN A 111 -0.24 -19.84 2.14
C GLN A 111 0.95 -18.87 2.23
N ASP A 112 1.62 -18.59 1.11
CA ASP A 112 2.73 -17.64 1.08
C ASP A 112 2.28 -16.23 1.50
N ALA A 113 1.11 -15.79 1.03
CA ALA A 113 0.52 -14.52 1.41
C ALA A 113 0.29 -14.41 2.92
N LEU A 114 -0.34 -15.43 3.52
CA LEU A 114 -0.57 -15.49 4.96
C LEU A 114 0.75 -15.51 5.73
N GLU A 115 1.73 -16.32 5.29
CA GLU A 115 3.05 -16.38 5.92
C GLU A 115 3.76 -15.02 5.92
N ARG A 116 3.64 -14.25 4.84
CA ARG A 116 4.20 -12.89 4.75
C ARG A 116 3.49 -11.91 5.68
N VAL A 117 2.16 -11.93 5.75
CA VAL A 117 1.39 -11.09 6.69
C VAL A 117 1.74 -11.47 8.13
N PHE A 118 1.79 -12.75 8.47
CA PHE A 118 2.21 -13.22 9.79
C PHE A 118 3.64 -12.79 10.13
N ARG A 119 4.56 -12.89 9.17
CA ARG A 119 5.94 -12.46 9.36
C ARG A 119 5.99 -10.97 9.67
N TRP A 120 5.21 -10.14 8.97
CA TRP A 120 5.07 -8.72 9.30
C TRP A 120 4.55 -8.53 10.73
N LEU A 121 3.41 -9.11 11.07
CA LEU A 121 2.80 -8.97 12.40
C LEU A 121 3.73 -9.37 13.54
N MET A 122 4.51 -10.43 13.37
CA MET A 122 5.42 -10.95 14.39
C MET A 122 6.75 -10.20 14.46
N ASN A 123 7.25 -9.66 13.35
CA ASN A 123 8.61 -9.11 13.26
C ASN A 123 8.67 -7.60 13.04
N LYS A 124 7.56 -6.89 12.78
CA LYS A 124 7.60 -5.45 12.45
C LYS A 124 8.32 -4.61 13.49
N ASN A 125 8.18 -4.92 14.78
CA ASN A 125 8.87 -4.17 15.84
C ASN A 125 10.39 -4.26 15.69
N GLY A 126 10.92 -5.48 15.51
CA GLY A 126 12.34 -5.69 15.27
C GLY A 126 12.79 -5.12 13.94
N TRP A 127 11.95 -5.24 12.91
CA TRP A 127 12.21 -4.70 11.58
C TRP A 127 12.31 -3.17 11.59
N VAL A 128 11.40 -2.44 12.22
CA VAL A 128 11.46 -0.96 12.32
C VAL A 128 12.76 -0.52 12.97
N HIS A 129 13.17 -1.16 14.07
CA HIS A 129 14.44 -0.85 14.72
C HIS A 129 15.65 -1.15 13.83
N HIS A 130 15.58 -2.20 13.00
CA HIS A 130 16.65 -2.54 12.06
C HIS A 130 16.68 -1.60 10.85
N ALA A 131 15.53 -1.32 10.25
CA ALA A 131 15.34 -0.45 9.08
C ALA A 131 15.94 0.94 9.30
N MET A 132 15.90 1.46 10.53
CA MET A 132 16.54 2.72 10.89
C MET A 132 18.08 2.70 10.88
N THR A 133 18.69 1.53 11.06
CA THR A 133 20.14 1.37 11.05
C THR A 133 20.69 1.26 9.64
N VAL A 134 19.82 1.01 8.66
CA VAL A 134 20.15 0.87 7.25
C VAL A 134 19.81 2.18 6.55
N ARG A 135 20.77 2.73 5.79
CA ARG A 135 20.49 3.87 4.92
C ARG A 135 19.35 3.50 3.99
N ASN A 136 18.28 4.28 4.04
CA ASN A 136 17.07 4.06 3.26
C ASN A 136 16.30 2.77 3.59
N GLY A 137 16.36 2.30 4.84
CA GLY A 137 15.67 1.06 5.23
C GLY A 137 14.15 1.16 5.41
N MET A 138 13.58 2.36 5.43
CA MET A 138 12.13 2.59 5.53
C MET A 138 11.54 2.98 4.18
N PHE A 139 10.35 2.48 3.87
CA PHE A 139 9.63 2.81 2.63
C PHE A 139 9.00 4.20 2.71
N GLN A 140 9.04 4.93 1.60
CA GLN A 140 8.31 6.20 1.40
C GLN A 140 7.11 6.04 0.46
N ALA A 141 7.13 5.01 -0.37
CA ALA A 141 6.04 4.64 -1.25
C ALA A 141 6.12 3.14 -1.56
N PHE A 142 5.03 2.61 -2.10
CA PHE A 142 4.99 1.33 -2.77
C PHE A 142 4.45 1.51 -4.18
N THR A 143 4.90 0.66 -5.08
CA THR A 143 4.30 0.51 -6.41
C THR A 143 3.41 -0.72 -6.42
N ILE A 144 2.20 -0.61 -6.97
CA ILE A 144 1.26 -1.73 -7.18
C ILE A 144 1.02 -1.84 -8.69
N PRO A 145 1.55 -2.86 -9.40
CA PRO A 145 1.25 -3.13 -10.79
C PRO A 145 -0.26 -3.10 -11.06
N PHE A 146 -0.63 -2.34 -12.10
CA PHE A 146 -2.02 -2.13 -12.43
C PHE A 146 -2.67 -3.40 -12.99
N GLU A 147 -1.89 -4.27 -13.64
CA GLU A 147 -2.35 -5.56 -14.14
C GLU A 147 -2.92 -6.47 -13.03
N ASP A 148 -2.35 -6.43 -11.83
CA ASP A 148 -2.86 -7.22 -10.72
C ASP A 148 -4.23 -6.72 -10.25
N LEU A 149 -4.47 -5.40 -10.29
CA LEU A 149 -5.80 -4.83 -10.02
C LEU A 149 -6.80 -5.24 -11.11
N VAL A 150 -6.40 -5.20 -12.38
CA VAL A 150 -7.24 -5.64 -13.51
C VAL A 150 -7.65 -7.10 -13.32
N ASP A 151 -6.70 -7.99 -13.06
CA ASP A 151 -6.96 -9.41 -12.89
C ASP A 151 -7.87 -9.70 -11.69
N LEU A 152 -7.65 -9.01 -10.56
CA LEU A 152 -8.43 -9.21 -9.35
C LEU A 152 -9.85 -8.62 -9.45
N PHE A 153 -10.02 -7.42 -10.01
CA PHE A 153 -11.34 -6.81 -10.22
C PHE A 153 -12.14 -7.44 -11.37
N ALA A 154 -11.47 -8.09 -12.34
CA ALA A 154 -12.12 -8.87 -13.38
C ALA A 154 -12.56 -10.26 -12.90
N SER A 155 -11.78 -10.88 -12.00
CA SER A 155 -12.06 -12.23 -11.46
C SER A 155 -13.05 -12.23 -10.29
N THR A 156 -13.36 -11.05 -9.73
CA THR A 156 -14.27 -10.93 -8.59
C THR A 156 -15.45 -10.01 -8.89
N GLU A 157 -16.62 -10.38 -8.38
CA GLU A 157 -17.80 -9.49 -8.34
C GLU A 157 -17.75 -8.51 -7.15
N GLY A 158 -16.67 -8.55 -6.34
CA GLY A 158 -16.53 -7.73 -5.14
C GLY A 158 -16.26 -6.26 -5.46
N ASP A 159 -16.69 -5.38 -4.58
CA ASP A 159 -16.50 -3.92 -4.74
C ASP A 159 -15.19 -3.42 -4.12
N GLU A 160 -14.44 -4.29 -3.44
CA GLU A 160 -13.27 -3.95 -2.62
C GLU A 160 -12.15 -4.99 -2.77
N LEU A 161 -10.91 -4.51 -2.86
CA LEU A 161 -9.70 -5.29 -2.67
C LEU A 161 -8.98 -4.81 -1.40
N TYR A 162 -8.61 -5.73 -0.54
CA TYR A 162 -7.75 -5.45 0.60
C TYR A 162 -6.29 -5.44 0.16
N VAL A 163 -5.56 -4.42 0.58
CA VAL A 163 -4.12 -4.31 0.41
C VAL A 163 -3.50 -4.51 1.80
N LEU A 164 -2.85 -5.65 2.01
CA LEU A 164 -2.27 -6.03 3.30
C LEU A 164 -0.77 -5.76 3.30
N ILE A 165 -0.23 -5.27 4.42
CA ILE A 165 1.22 -5.18 4.60
C ILE A 165 1.77 -6.55 5.01
N GLY A 166 2.76 -7.02 4.26
CA GLY A 166 3.49 -8.26 4.47
C GLY A 166 4.99 -8.03 4.61
N MET A 167 5.71 -9.13 4.85
CA MET A 167 7.17 -9.16 4.88
C MET A 167 7.68 -10.39 4.12
N LYS A 168 8.58 -10.16 3.17
CA LYS A 168 9.25 -11.21 2.38
C LYS A 168 10.25 -11.98 3.26
N THR A 169 10.76 -13.10 2.75
CA THR A 169 11.66 -13.99 3.49
C THR A 169 13.00 -13.35 3.84
N ASP A 170 13.46 -12.41 3.02
CA ASP A 170 14.65 -11.57 3.20
C ASP A 170 14.42 -10.39 4.17
N GLY A 171 13.19 -10.22 4.67
CA GLY A 171 12.82 -9.14 5.57
C GLY A 171 12.37 -7.86 4.87
N ALA A 172 12.27 -7.81 3.54
CA ALA A 172 11.73 -6.64 2.85
C ALA A 172 10.22 -6.47 3.15
N ALA A 173 9.79 -5.22 3.36
CA ALA A 173 8.37 -4.88 3.46
C ALA A 173 7.68 -5.05 2.10
N ASP A 174 6.39 -5.38 2.12
CA ASP A 174 5.63 -5.74 0.94
C ASP A 174 4.14 -5.43 1.10
N LEU A 175 3.42 -5.34 -0.02
CA LEU A 175 1.97 -5.22 -0.11
C LEU A 175 1.40 -6.42 -0.87
N ILE A 176 0.33 -6.97 -0.32
CA ILE A 176 -0.36 -8.15 -0.84
C ILE A 176 -1.79 -7.73 -1.16
N LEU A 177 -2.24 -7.98 -2.39
CA LEU A 177 -3.62 -7.73 -2.80
C LEU A 177 -4.49 -8.96 -2.54
N TRP A 178 -5.67 -8.74 -1.98
CA TRP A 178 -6.60 -9.79 -1.57
C TRP A 178 -8.04 -9.40 -1.89
N SER A 179 -8.74 -10.22 -2.67
CA SER A 179 -10.12 -9.93 -3.08
C SER A 179 -11.16 -10.30 -2.01
N ASP A 180 -12.17 -9.45 -1.80
CA ASP A 180 -13.20 -9.61 -0.75
C ASP A 180 -14.22 -10.73 -1.09
N THR A 181 -13.79 -11.95 -0.84
CA THR A 181 -14.62 -12.86 -0.05
C THR A 181 -13.89 -13.12 1.27
N MET A 182 -14.00 -12.22 2.26
CA MET A 182 -13.54 -12.47 3.65
C MET A 182 -14.29 -13.61 4.37
N SER A 183 -14.98 -14.49 3.64
CA SER A 183 -14.98 -15.89 4.08
C SER A 183 -13.57 -16.43 3.85
N PHE A 184 -12.73 -16.42 4.89
CA PHE A 184 -11.42 -17.11 4.90
C PHE A 184 -11.51 -18.63 4.64
N LEU A 185 -12.69 -19.14 4.27
CA LEU A 185 -12.93 -20.49 3.81
C LEU A 185 -12.96 -20.61 2.27
N ASP A 186 -12.99 -19.50 1.51
CA ASP A 186 -13.03 -19.53 0.03
C ASP A 186 -12.58 -18.21 -0.67
N PRO A 187 -11.28 -17.85 -0.65
CA PRO A 187 -10.76 -16.74 -1.43
C PRO A 187 -10.44 -17.18 -2.86
N LYS A 188 -10.76 -16.27 -3.77
CA LYS A 188 -10.70 -16.54 -5.21
C LYS A 188 -9.36 -16.18 -5.86
N SER A 189 -8.52 -15.34 -5.23
CA SER A 189 -7.22 -14.92 -5.80
C SER A 189 -6.43 -14.02 -4.84
N VAL A 190 -5.09 -14.08 -4.89
CA VAL A 190 -4.14 -13.23 -4.15
C VAL A 190 -2.99 -12.89 -5.09
N ALA A 191 -2.34 -11.70 -4.97
CA ALA A 191 -1.18 -11.29 -5.78
C ALA A 191 -0.05 -10.61 -4.95
N ASP A 192 1.21 -10.81 -5.39
CA ASP A 192 2.46 -10.22 -4.86
C ASP A 192 2.95 -9.17 -5.84
N VAL A 193 2.87 -7.91 -5.43
CA VAL A 193 2.81 -6.85 -6.43
C VAL A 193 3.78 -5.72 -6.13
N SER A 194 4.25 -5.55 -4.89
CA SER A 194 4.97 -4.33 -4.55
C SER A 194 6.48 -4.44 -4.39
N CYS A 195 7.13 -3.37 -4.84
CA CYS A 195 8.47 -2.99 -4.43
C CYS A 195 8.34 -1.80 -3.49
N ALA A 196 8.83 -1.96 -2.26
CA ALA A 196 9.06 -0.83 -1.37
C ALA A 196 10.05 0.12 -2.03
N ILE A 197 9.71 1.41 -2.08
CA ILE A 197 10.58 2.46 -2.60
C ILE A 197 11.34 3.09 -1.42
N PRO A 198 12.66 2.81 -1.27
CA PRO A 198 13.49 3.40 -0.23
C PRO A 198 13.68 4.92 -0.50
N PRO A 199 14.01 5.76 0.50
CA PRO A 199 14.25 7.19 0.26
C PRO A 199 15.34 7.38 -0.79
N PHE A 200 15.04 8.21 -1.78
CA PHE A 200 15.83 8.33 -2.99
C PHE A 200 17.17 9.04 -2.80
N GLY A 201 18.14 8.62 -3.60
CA GLY A 201 19.17 9.47 -4.16
C GLY A 201 19.01 9.53 -5.68
N SER A 202 18.73 10.72 -6.22
CA SER A 202 18.92 11.22 -7.61
C SER A 202 18.41 10.43 -8.84
N GLU A 203 18.01 9.17 -8.77
CA GLU A 203 17.47 8.42 -9.91
C GLU A 203 16.04 7.94 -9.60
N GLY A 204 15.03 8.70 -10.06
CA GLY A 204 13.60 8.37 -9.85
C GLY A 204 12.67 9.55 -9.57
N GLU A 205 13.22 10.77 -9.37
CA GLU A 205 12.47 11.97 -8.95
C GLU A 205 11.30 12.35 -9.87
N GLY A 206 11.31 11.96 -11.15
CA GLY A 206 10.23 12.29 -12.08
C GLY A 206 8.95 11.45 -11.94
N ALA A 207 9.02 10.27 -11.33
CA ALA A 207 7.92 9.30 -11.34
C ALA A 207 7.04 9.33 -10.07
N PHE A 208 7.44 10.05 -9.03
CA PHE A 208 6.72 10.10 -7.74
C PHE A 208 6.47 11.57 -7.35
N GLN A 209 5.66 12.30 -8.14
CA GLN A 209 5.51 13.75 -7.98
C GLN A 209 4.84 14.13 -6.66
N LEU A 210 3.90 13.34 -6.13
CA LEU A 210 3.34 13.60 -4.79
C LEU A 210 4.42 13.65 -3.71
N LEU A 211 5.43 12.76 -3.77
CA LEU A 211 6.53 12.76 -2.82
C LEU A 211 7.45 13.98 -3.03
N VAL A 212 7.77 14.32 -4.28
CA VAL A 212 8.59 15.51 -4.60
C VAL A 212 7.92 16.79 -4.11
N GLN A 213 6.63 16.95 -4.36
CA GLN A 213 5.86 18.13 -3.96
C GLN A 213 5.65 18.20 -2.44
N SER A 214 5.57 17.06 -1.75
CA SER A 214 5.46 17.03 -0.29
C SER A 214 6.73 17.50 0.43
N GLY A 215 7.90 17.40 -0.22
CA GLY A 215 9.20 17.79 0.33
C GLY A 215 9.60 19.25 0.08
N GLN A 216 8.77 20.04 -0.61
CA GLN A 216 8.96 21.48 -0.85
C GLN A 216 8.31 22.32 0.26
#